data_AF-A0A6P8LRG0-F1
#
_entry.id   AF-A0A6P8LRG0-F1
#
_cell.length_a   1.000
_cell.length_b   1.000
_cell.length_c   1.000
_cell.angle_alpha   90.00
_cell.angle_beta   90.00
_cell.angle_gamma   90.00
#
_symmetry.space_group_name_H-M   'P 1'
#
loop_
_entity.id
_entity.type
_entity.pdbx_description
1 polymer ?
#
loop_
_entity_poly.entity_id
_entity_poly.type
_entity_poly.pdbx_seq_one_letter_code
_entity_poly.pdbx_strand_id
1 'polypeptide(L)'
;MAKVVAQMAKYTARTFLRTSRENLFNFPTLKVSLYVSRSIVTTRCLNAERFYTEKHEWITIDGNIGIVGISNYAQEALGDVVYAQLPDVGSEIEKEVECGALESVKAASDLYSPVSGKVIAKNEEVEKTPSLINTSCYEKGWLFKIELSKSDDLKSLMNEEAYNEYLKSDPS
;
A
#
# COMPACT_ATOMS: atom_id res chain seq x y z
N MET A 1 11.45 51.56 -3.50
CA MET A 1 11.04 52.51 -4.55
C MET A 1 12.21 53.46 -4.78
N ALA A 2 12.61 53.71 -6.05
CA ALA A 2 13.80 54.46 -6.52
C ALA A 2 15.16 53.71 -6.34
N LYS A 3 16.09 53.59 -7.30
CA LYS A 3 16.24 54.10 -8.69
C LYS A 3 17.22 53.15 -9.44
N VAL A 4 17.00 53.01 -10.75
CA VAL A 4 17.82 52.31 -11.76
C VAL A 4 18.94 53.23 -12.28
N VAL A 5 20.02 52.64 -12.86
CA VAL A 5 20.90 53.10 -14.00
C VAL A 5 22.32 52.53 -13.76
N ALA A 6 22.81 51.48 -14.44
CA ALA A 6 23.24 51.30 -15.84
C ALA A 6 24.58 51.98 -16.21
N GLN A 7 25.61 51.18 -16.54
CA GLN A 7 26.66 51.61 -17.49
C GLN A 7 27.39 50.42 -18.15
N MET A 8 27.50 50.52 -19.48
CA MET A 8 28.10 49.59 -20.43
C MET A 8 29.51 50.05 -20.82
N ALA A 9 30.43 49.12 -21.11
CA ALA A 9 31.64 49.41 -21.87
C ALA A 9 31.98 48.27 -22.85
N LYS A 10 32.09 48.66 -24.11
CA LYS A 10 32.35 47.87 -25.32
C LYS A 10 33.86 47.66 -25.46
N TYR A 11 34.31 46.49 -25.92
CA TYR A 11 35.57 46.41 -26.69
C TYR A 11 35.47 45.35 -27.79
N THR A 12 35.62 45.84 -29.01
CA THR A 12 35.67 45.15 -30.30
C THR A 12 37.11 44.79 -30.67
N ALA A 13 37.34 43.61 -31.24
CA ALA A 13 38.47 43.36 -32.13
C ALA A 13 38.05 42.42 -33.27
N ARG A 14 38.09 42.96 -34.49
CA ARG A 14 37.94 42.26 -35.78
C ARG A 14 39.29 41.71 -36.20
N THR A 15 39.35 40.48 -36.72
CA THR A 15 40.44 40.10 -37.65
C THR A 15 40.00 39.00 -38.64
N PHE A 16 39.96 39.41 -39.91
CA PHE A 16 40.32 38.75 -41.18
C PHE A 16 39.82 37.34 -41.58
N LEU A 17 39.25 37.35 -42.79
CA LEU A 17 38.98 36.24 -43.72
C LEU A 17 40.29 35.57 -44.20
N ARG A 18 40.25 34.28 -44.55
CA ARG A 18 40.53 33.77 -45.91
C ARG A 18 40.33 32.24 -46.00
N THR A 19 39.62 31.86 -47.04
CA THR A 19 39.35 30.52 -47.58
C THR A 19 40.63 29.76 -47.92
N SER A 20 40.70 28.47 -47.57
CA SER A 20 41.25 27.46 -48.48
C SER A 20 40.66 26.08 -48.21
N ARG A 21 40.37 25.44 -49.33
CA ARG A 21 39.83 24.12 -49.63
C ARG A 21 40.83 23.04 -49.21
N GLU A 22 40.35 21.93 -48.67
CA GLU A 22 40.83 20.58 -49.04
C GLU A 22 39.76 19.53 -48.68
N ASN A 23 39.50 18.69 -49.67
CA ASN A 23 38.54 17.59 -49.71
C ASN A 23 39.33 16.33 -49.38
N LEU A 24 39.11 15.64 -48.26
CA LEU A 24 39.67 14.31 -48.07
C LEU A 24 38.85 13.46 -47.08
N PHE A 25 38.50 12.25 -47.55
CA PHE A 25 38.09 11.05 -46.80
C PHE A 25 36.62 10.88 -46.40
N ASN A 26 35.87 10.36 -47.37
CA ASN A 26 35.10 9.10 -47.32
C ASN A 26 35.06 8.38 -45.94
N PHE A 27 33.93 8.45 -45.24
CA PHE A 27 33.61 7.56 -44.10
C PHE A 27 32.42 6.66 -44.46
N PRO A 28 32.53 5.34 -44.29
CA PRO A 28 31.48 4.40 -44.65
C PRO A 28 30.29 4.49 -43.69
N THR A 29 29.10 4.35 -44.27
CA THR A 29 27.81 4.28 -43.58
C THR A 29 27.71 2.97 -42.77
N LEU A 30 27.85 3.07 -41.45
CA LEU A 30 27.47 1.97 -40.55
C LEU A 30 25.94 1.96 -40.43
N LYS A 31 25.31 0.98 -41.06
CA LYS A 31 23.91 0.61 -40.82
C LYS A 31 23.77 0.18 -39.35
N VAL A 32 23.26 1.07 -38.51
CA VAL A 32 22.82 0.73 -37.16
C VAL A 32 21.56 -0.12 -37.32
N SER A 33 21.73 -1.43 -37.18
CA SER A 33 20.62 -2.38 -37.06
C SER A 33 19.94 -2.14 -35.71
N LEU A 34 18.80 -1.44 -35.74
CA LEU A 34 17.97 -1.20 -34.57
C LEU A 34 17.30 -2.53 -34.17
N TYR A 35 17.97 -3.30 -33.33
CA TYR A 35 17.32 -4.35 -32.56
C TYR A 35 16.44 -3.70 -31.50
N VAL A 36 15.15 -3.55 -31.81
CA VAL A 36 14.13 -3.22 -30.81
C VAL A 36 13.92 -4.47 -29.95
N SER A 37 14.67 -4.56 -28.86
CA SER A 37 14.41 -5.53 -27.79
C SER A 37 13.12 -5.12 -27.07
N ARG A 38 11.99 -5.70 -27.48
CA ARG A 38 10.75 -5.62 -26.69
C ARG A 38 10.93 -6.44 -25.42
N SER A 39 11.24 -5.77 -24.31
CA SER A 39 11.20 -6.40 -22.99
C SER A 39 9.73 -6.50 -22.57
N ILE A 40 9.19 -7.71 -22.51
CA ILE A 40 7.91 -7.97 -21.85
C ILE A 40 8.22 -8.01 -20.35
N VAL A 41 8.03 -6.88 -19.68
CA VAL A 41 7.99 -6.85 -18.21
C VAL A 41 6.57 -7.24 -17.82
N THR A 42 6.38 -8.50 -17.43
CA THR A 42 5.18 -8.88 -16.68
C THR A 42 5.34 -8.31 -15.29
N THR A 43 4.89 -7.07 -15.06
CA THR A 43 4.69 -6.59 -13.70
C THR A 43 3.58 -7.47 -13.12
N ARG A 44 3.95 -8.55 -12.43
CA ARG A 44 3.07 -9.16 -11.43
C ARG A 44 2.84 -8.05 -10.42
N CYS A 45 1.72 -7.36 -10.52
CA CYS A 45 1.10 -6.78 -9.34
C CYS A 45 0.82 -7.98 -8.44
N LEU A 46 1.78 -8.34 -7.57
CA LEU A 46 1.57 -9.36 -6.57
C LEU A 46 0.43 -8.83 -5.70
N ASN A 47 -0.76 -9.40 -5.88
CA ASN A 47 -1.81 -9.22 -4.90
C ASN A 47 -1.21 -9.71 -3.58
N ALA A 48 -1.06 -8.82 -2.60
CA ALA A 48 -0.50 -9.21 -1.31
C ALA A 48 -1.33 -10.38 -0.76
N GLU A 49 -0.65 -11.46 -0.38
CA GLU A 49 -1.33 -12.65 0.13
C GLU A 49 -2.08 -12.28 1.41
N ARG A 50 -3.38 -12.59 1.45
CA ARG A 50 -4.27 -12.29 2.56
C ARG A 50 -4.62 -13.58 3.29
N PHE A 51 -4.51 -13.52 4.60
CA PHE A 51 -4.90 -14.59 5.49
C PHE A 51 -6.09 -14.18 6.33
N TYR A 52 -6.81 -15.16 6.85
CA TYR A 52 -8.06 -14.99 7.58
C TYR A 52 -8.06 -15.79 8.88
N THR A 53 -8.75 -15.26 9.88
CA THR A 53 -9.07 -15.96 11.13
C THR A 53 -10.46 -16.60 11.02
N GLU A 54 -10.77 -17.49 11.96
CA GLU A 54 -12.12 -18.04 12.12
C GLU A 54 -13.13 -16.95 12.52
N LYS A 55 -12.67 -15.91 13.23
CA LYS A 55 -13.44 -14.73 13.65
C LYS A 55 -13.62 -13.67 12.54
N HIS A 56 -13.24 -14.00 11.31
CA HIS A 56 -13.44 -13.17 10.11
C HIS A 56 -12.64 -11.86 10.07
N GLU A 57 -11.55 -11.77 10.84
CA GLU A 57 -10.51 -10.79 10.59
C GLU A 57 -9.61 -11.26 9.44
N TRP A 58 -9.08 -10.32 8.68
CA TRP A 58 -8.06 -10.57 7.68
C TRP A 58 -6.76 -9.86 8.02
N ILE A 59 -5.65 -10.42 7.54
CA ILE A 59 -4.32 -9.82 7.60
C ILE A 59 -3.61 -9.95 6.25
N THR A 60 -3.00 -8.86 5.78
CA THR A 60 -2.02 -8.89 4.68
C THR A 60 -0.64 -8.56 5.21
N ILE A 61 0.40 -9.19 4.65
CA ILE A 61 1.77 -9.05 5.12
C ILE A 61 2.61 -8.27 4.11
N ASP A 62 3.23 -7.18 4.57
CA ASP A 62 4.24 -6.41 3.86
C ASP A 62 5.53 -6.40 4.68
N GLY A 63 6.47 -7.30 4.34
CA GLY A 63 7.67 -7.52 5.12
C GLY A 63 7.37 -8.03 6.54
N ASN A 64 7.63 -7.23 7.57
CA ASN A 64 7.31 -7.54 8.97
C ASN A 64 6.03 -6.84 9.47
N ILE A 65 5.30 -6.17 8.58
CA ILE A 65 4.12 -5.39 8.92
C ILE A 65 2.88 -6.13 8.46
N GLY A 66 2.00 -6.46 9.41
CA GLY A 66 0.66 -6.92 9.17
C GLY A 66 -0.32 -5.76 9.08
N ILE A 67 -1.15 -5.74 8.05
CA ILE A 67 -2.30 -4.82 7.96
C ILE A 67 -3.54 -5.63 8.25
N VAL A 68 -4.32 -5.23 9.26
CA VAL A 68 -5.47 -5.99 9.76
C VAL A 68 -6.78 -5.27 9.44
N GLY A 69 -7.83 -6.03 9.12
CA GLY A 69 -9.20 -5.55 9.00
C GLY A 69 -10.24 -6.66 9.17
N ILE A 70 -11.51 -6.38 8.91
CA ILE A 70 -12.58 -7.40 8.89
C ILE A 70 -13.02 -7.74 7.48
N SER A 71 -13.47 -8.98 7.27
CA SER A 71 -13.87 -9.48 5.94
C SER A 71 -15.17 -8.86 5.45
N ASN A 72 -15.47 -9.05 4.16
CA ASN A 72 -16.77 -8.66 3.60
C ASN A 72 -17.92 -9.39 4.29
N TYR A 73 -17.73 -10.67 4.65
CA TYR A 73 -18.74 -11.43 5.37
C TYR A 73 -19.04 -10.81 6.75
N ALA A 74 -17.99 -10.45 7.51
CA ALA A 74 -18.12 -9.85 8.82
C ALA A 74 -18.87 -8.51 8.78
N GLN A 75 -18.53 -7.62 7.84
CA GLN A 75 -19.20 -6.32 7.74
C GLN A 75 -20.68 -6.46 7.32
N GLU A 76 -21.01 -7.43 6.46
CA GLU A 76 -22.40 -7.72 6.09
C GLU A 76 -23.21 -8.24 7.29
N ALA A 77 -22.61 -9.12 8.09
CA ALA A 77 -23.21 -9.66 9.31
C ALA A 77 -23.44 -8.57 10.37
N LEU A 78 -22.48 -7.67 10.56
CA LEU A 78 -22.63 -6.50 11.43
C LEU A 78 -23.71 -5.54 10.91
N GLY A 79 -23.78 -5.33 9.59
CA GLY A 79 -24.58 -4.26 8.99
C GLY A 79 -23.89 -2.89 9.11
N ASP A 80 -24.67 -1.82 9.09
CA ASP A 80 -24.14 -0.45 9.03
C ASP A 80 -23.35 -0.10 10.30
N VAL A 81 -22.01 -0.05 10.17
CA VAL A 81 -21.09 0.23 11.26
C VAL A 81 -21.15 1.72 11.59
N VAL A 82 -21.35 2.04 12.87
CA VAL A 82 -21.50 3.41 13.38
C VAL A 82 -20.41 3.80 14.36
N TYR A 83 -19.65 2.83 14.86
CA TYR A 83 -18.55 3.07 15.79
C TYR A 83 -17.44 2.03 15.62
N ALA A 84 -16.20 2.48 15.79
CA ALA A 84 -15.01 1.65 15.77
C ALA A 84 -14.04 2.12 16.86
N GLN A 85 -13.71 1.22 17.78
CA GLN A 85 -12.65 1.39 18.77
C GLN A 85 -11.45 0.55 18.33
N LEU A 86 -10.35 1.22 18.01
CA LEU A 86 -9.13 0.60 17.52
C LEU A 86 -8.04 0.59 18.61
N PRO A 87 -7.10 -0.36 18.56
CA PRO A 87 -6.01 -0.38 19.53
C PRO A 87 -5.09 0.84 19.39
N ASP A 88 -4.56 1.30 20.52
CA ASP A 88 -3.65 2.43 20.54
C ASP A 88 -2.28 2.07 19.96
N VAL A 89 -1.71 3.01 19.20
CA VAL A 89 -0.36 2.89 18.66
C VAL A 89 0.65 2.75 19.80
N GLY A 90 1.52 1.74 19.70
CA GLY A 90 2.50 1.41 20.71
C GLY A 90 2.09 0.25 21.63
N SER A 91 0.82 -0.17 21.62
CA SER A 91 0.33 -1.30 22.41
C SER A 91 0.94 -2.62 21.95
N GLU A 92 1.30 -3.48 22.90
CA GLU A 92 1.67 -4.87 22.66
C GLU A 92 0.42 -5.74 22.79
N ILE A 93 0.13 -6.54 21.77
CA ILE A 93 -1.07 -7.38 21.70
C ILE A 93 -0.62 -8.81 21.38
N GLU A 94 -1.22 -9.79 22.06
CA GLU A 94 -1.01 -11.20 21.77
C GLU A 94 -2.08 -11.73 20.80
N LYS A 95 -1.76 -12.80 20.08
CA LYS A 95 -2.72 -13.49 19.21
C LYS A 95 -3.98 -13.87 19.99
N GLU A 96 -5.15 -13.72 19.34
CA GLU A 96 -6.47 -14.05 19.89
C GLU A 96 -6.88 -13.24 21.13
N VAL A 97 -6.15 -12.17 21.45
CA VAL A 97 -6.55 -11.21 22.49
C VAL A 97 -7.41 -10.11 21.87
N GLU A 98 -8.46 -9.73 22.58
CA GLU A 98 -9.31 -8.59 22.27
C GLU A 98 -8.48 -7.29 22.28
N CYS A 99 -8.58 -6.52 21.21
CA CYS A 99 -7.81 -5.29 21.02
C CYS A 99 -8.66 -4.08 20.63
N GLY A 100 -9.97 -4.26 20.48
CA GLY A 100 -10.90 -3.21 20.08
C GLY A 100 -12.32 -3.73 19.95
N ALA A 101 -13.21 -2.91 19.43
CA ALA A 101 -14.61 -3.25 19.23
C ALA A 101 -15.19 -2.49 18.03
N LEU A 102 -16.13 -3.13 17.33
CA LEU A 102 -16.91 -2.53 16.25
C LEU A 102 -18.39 -2.60 16.62
N GLU A 103 -19.10 -1.48 16.49
CA GLU A 103 -20.53 -1.43 16.75
C GLU A 103 -21.30 -0.93 15.53
N SER A 104 -22.43 -1.57 15.28
CA SER A 104 -23.38 -1.23 14.23
C SER A 104 -24.75 -0.90 14.84
N VAL A 105 -25.70 -0.53 13.99
CA VAL A 105 -27.11 -0.37 14.41
C VAL A 105 -27.82 -1.69 14.73
N LYS A 106 -27.17 -2.84 14.48
CA LYS A 106 -27.77 -4.18 14.65
C LYS A 106 -27.03 -5.05 15.66
N ALA A 107 -25.73 -4.89 15.78
CA ALA A 107 -24.85 -5.78 16.54
C ALA A 107 -23.61 -5.02 17.04
N ALA A 108 -22.88 -5.67 17.94
CA ALA A 108 -21.53 -5.28 18.32
C ALA A 108 -20.65 -6.53 18.22
N SER A 109 -19.39 -6.35 17.82
CA SER A 109 -18.38 -7.41 17.80
C SER A 109 -17.08 -6.89 18.37
N ASP A 110 -16.51 -7.67 19.28
CA ASP A 110 -15.16 -7.47 19.75
C ASP A 110 -14.19 -7.77 18.60
N LEU A 111 -13.07 -7.06 18.56
CA LEU A 111 -12.01 -7.21 17.56
C LEU A 111 -10.84 -7.97 18.19
N TYR A 112 -10.39 -9.04 17.55
CA TYR A 112 -9.28 -9.86 18.04
C TYR A 112 -8.05 -9.72 17.14
N SER A 113 -6.85 -9.79 17.74
CA SER A 113 -5.62 -9.74 16.94
C SER A 113 -5.32 -11.09 16.28
N PRO A 114 -5.10 -11.15 14.95
CA PRO A 114 -4.75 -12.39 14.25
C PRO A 114 -3.34 -12.90 14.61
N VAL A 115 -2.46 -12.01 15.08
CA VAL A 115 -1.05 -12.29 15.37
C VAL A 115 -0.59 -11.53 16.61
N SER A 116 0.48 -12.01 17.23
CA SER A 116 1.15 -11.32 18.34
C SER A 116 2.11 -10.26 17.79
N GLY A 117 2.11 -9.06 18.38
CA GLY A 117 2.94 -7.97 17.88
C GLY A 117 2.71 -6.63 18.56
N LYS A 118 3.32 -5.60 17.98
CA LYS A 118 3.18 -4.20 18.44
C LYS A 118 2.41 -3.38 17.44
N VAL A 119 1.40 -2.63 17.88
CA VAL A 119 0.64 -1.73 17.00
C VAL A 119 1.51 -0.56 16.58
N ILE A 120 1.69 -0.37 15.28
CA ILE A 120 2.51 0.72 14.72
C ILE A 120 1.68 1.83 14.08
N ALA A 121 0.42 1.55 13.72
CA ALA A 121 -0.51 2.53 13.19
C ALA A 121 -1.95 2.07 13.40
N LYS A 122 -2.87 3.04 13.55
CA LYS A 122 -4.32 2.81 13.50
C LYS A 122 -4.95 3.70 12.44
N ASN A 123 -6.08 3.28 11.88
CA ASN A 123 -6.80 4.03 10.87
C ASN A 123 -7.75 5.04 11.51
N GLU A 124 -7.24 6.24 11.80
CA GLU A 124 -8.08 7.33 12.33
C GLU A 124 -9.22 7.74 11.39
N GLU A 125 -9.12 7.46 10.10
CA GLU A 125 -10.20 7.75 9.14
C GLU A 125 -11.41 6.85 9.42
N VAL A 126 -11.19 5.59 9.78
CA VAL A 126 -12.24 4.65 10.17
C VAL A 126 -12.88 5.05 11.50
N GLU A 127 -12.10 5.52 12.50
CA GLU A 127 -12.68 6.03 13.75
C GLU A 127 -13.59 7.25 13.51
N LYS A 128 -13.25 8.10 12.53
CA LYS A 128 -14.05 9.29 12.15
C LYS A 128 -15.20 8.95 11.21
N THR A 129 -15.01 7.96 10.33
CA THR A 129 -15.96 7.53 9.30
C THR A 129 -16.08 6.00 9.29
N PRO A 130 -16.80 5.39 10.24
CA PRO A 130 -16.86 3.93 10.37
C PRO A 130 -17.46 3.20 9.16
N SER A 131 -18.27 3.88 8.34
CA SER A 131 -18.85 3.33 7.11
C SER A 131 -17.82 2.94 6.04
N LEU A 132 -16.55 3.33 6.19
CA LEU A 132 -15.45 2.82 5.37
C LEU A 132 -15.28 1.30 5.50
N ILE A 133 -15.61 0.74 6.67
CA ILE A 133 -15.61 -0.71 6.89
C ILE A 133 -16.63 -1.37 5.97
N ASN A 134 -17.84 -0.83 5.85
CA ASN A 134 -18.88 -1.39 4.99
C ASN A 134 -18.57 -1.22 3.49
N THR A 135 -18.01 -0.07 3.10
CA THR A 135 -17.82 0.27 1.67
C THR A 135 -16.50 -0.19 1.08
N SER A 136 -15.49 -0.44 1.90
CA SER A 136 -14.11 -0.65 1.46
C SER A 136 -13.29 -1.50 2.44
N CYS A 137 -13.87 -2.57 3.00
CA CYS A 137 -13.27 -3.40 4.06
C CYS A 137 -11.84 -3.90 3.77
N TYR A 138 -11.49 -4.08 2.49
CA TYR A 138 -10.21 -4.61 2.03
C TYR A 138 -9.20 -3.55 1.56
N GLU A 139 -9.62 -2.30 1.44
CA GLU A 139 -8.78 -1.21 0.98
C GLU A 139 -8.74 -0.09 2.02
N LYS A 140 -9.74 0.80 2.04
CA LYS A 140 -9.76 1.96 2.95
C LYS A 140 -10.23 1.63 4.36
N GLY A 141 -10.92 0.51 4.53
CA GLY A 141 -11.45 0.01 5.80
C GLY A 141 -10.49 -0.85 6.61
N TRP A 142 -9.18 -0.82 6.32
CA TRP A 142 -8.19 -1.42 7.22
C TRP A 142 -8.27 -0.76 8.60
N LEU A 143 -8.02 -1.53 9.66
CA LEU A 143 -8.23 -1.10 11.04
C LEU A 143 -6.93 -0.64 11.68
N PHE A 144 -5.93 -1.53 11.75
CA PHE A 144 -4.65 -1.22 12.34
C PHE A 144 -3.50 -1.95 11.63
N LYS A 145 -2.28 -1.49 11.88
CA LYS A 145 -1.06 -2.15 11.45
C LYS A 145 -0.28 -2.64 12.66
N ILE A 146 0.22 -3.85 12.57
CA ILE A 146 0.96 -4.54 13.62
C ILE A 146 2.32 -4.97 13.09
N GLU A 147 3.37 -4.70 13.85
CA GLU A 147 4.69 -5.28 13.64
C GLU A 147 4.72 -6.66 14.29
N LEU A 148 4.97 -7.71 13.50
CA LEU A 148 4.88 -9.09 13.98
C LEU A 148 6.03 -9.40 14.94
N SER A 149 5.69 -9.96 16.10
CA SER A 149 6.67 -10.51 17.06
C SER A 149 6.97 -11.98 16.83
N LYS A 150 6.01 -12.74 16.26
CA LYS A 150 6.10 -14.18 16.01
C LYS A 150 5.61 -14.51 14.61
N SER A 151 6.51 -14.96 13.73
CA SER A 151 6.15 -15.36 12.35
C SER A 151 5.31 -16.64 12.29
N ASP A 152 5.38 -17.49 13.32
CA ASP A 152 4.67 -18.76 13.35
C ASP A 152 3.15 -18.60 13.51
N ASP A 153 2.68 -17.45 14.02
CA ASP A 153 1.26 -17.17 14.19
C ASP A 153 0.51 -17.24 12.84
N LEU A 154 1.18 -16.86 11.73
CA LEU A 154 0.62 -16.91 10.37
C LEU A 154 0.29 -18.33 9.88
N LYS A 155 1.00 -19.35 10.38
CA LYS A 155 0.80 -20.74 9.94
C LYS A 155 -0.56 -21.30 10.36
N SER A 156 -1.18 -20.69 11.37
CA SER A 156 -2.49 -21.09 11.88
C SER A 156 -3.64 -20.40 11.13
N LEU A 157 -3.36 -19.44 10.26
CA LEU A 157 -4.37 -18.67 9.55
C LEU A 157 -4.78 -19.35 8.25
N MET A 158 -6.01 -19.10 7.82
CA MET A 158 -6.55 -19.61 6.58
C MET A 158 -6.13 -18.72 5.41
N ASN A 159 -5.78 -19.31 4.27
CA ASN A 159 -5.68 -18.54 3.04
C ASN A 159 -7.09 -18.27 2.46
N GLU A 160 -7.15 -17.50 1.37
CA GLU A 160 -8.40 -17.14 0.70
C GLU A 160 -9.25 -18.38 0.31
N GLU A 161 -8.62 -19.44 -0.19
CA GLU A 161 -9.33 -20.67 -0.61
C GLU A 161 -9.95 -21.38 0.59
N ALA A 162 -9.17 -21.61 1.65
CA ALA A 162 -9.63 -22.25 2.88
C ALA A 162 -10.72 -21.42 3.58
N TYR A 163 -10.62 -20.09 3.60
CA TYR A 163 -11.65 -19.22 4.17
C TYR A 163 -12.98 -19.32 3.39
N ASN A 164 -12.91 -19.36 2.06
CA ASN A 164 -14.10 -19.52 1.23
C ASN A 164 -14.76 -20.91 1.39
N GLU A 165 -14.00 -21.95 1.73
CA GLU A 165 -14.54 -23.25 2.12
C GLU A 165 -15.17 -23.20 3.51
N TYR A 166 -14.48 -22.57 4.47
CA TYR A 166 -14.97 -22.36 5.84
C TYR A 166 -16.35 -21.68 5.86
N LEU A 167 -16.52 -20.59 5.09
CA LEU A 167 -17.80 -19.87 4.96
C LEU A 167 -18.95 -20.72 4.40
N LYS A 168 -18.65 -21.78 3.63
CA LYS A 168 -19.68 -22.71 3.12
C LYS A 168 -20.06 -23.77 4.14
N SER A 169 -19.12 -24.18 4.99
CA SER A 169 -19.34 -25.22 5.99
C SER A 169 -19.99 -24.72 7.27
N ASP A 170 -19.70 -23.49 7.68
CA ASP A 170 -20.17 -22.92 8.95
C ASP A 170 -20.44 -21.42 8.81
N PRO A 171 -21.69 -21.00 8.53
CA PRO A 171 -22.05 -19.61 8.32
C PRO A 171 -22.48 -18.90 9.63
N SER A 172 -21.92 -19.29 10.78
CA SER A 172 -22.37 -18.86 12.11
C SER A 172 -22.00 -17.43 12.48
#